data_AF-A0A7S2H418-F1
#
_entry.id   AF-A0A7S2H418-F1
#
_cell.length_a   1.000
_cell.length_b   1.000
_cell.length_c   1.000
_cell.angle_alpha   90.00
_cell.angle_beta   90.00
_cell.angle_gamma   90.00
#
_symmetry.space_group_name_H-M   'P 1'
#
loop_
_entity.id
_entity.type
_entity.pdbx_description
1 polymer ?
#
loop_
_entity_poly.entity_id
_entity_poly.type
_entity_poly.pdbx_seq_one_letter_code
_entity_poly.pdbx_strand_id
1 'polypeptide(L)'
;PTPAPAAAPAAGLTTAPPARTSGRSGDPVVNATGHKCYKFFARLNVNPLQQYKNNPDSEALGFATCQLCTDGRMNCSSLLHSGKSRLIASHIHMASGDDSNSGVSGEGPPVINFCGDNQKGMIDDQMQYPQVCQQWVNDAAENRDVPGVLVPHFNRGVTAKERVEAIAATPGRYYFNFHTLASWTKWYPHPQGIARGVLVLQ
;
A
#
# COMPACT_ATOMS: atom_id res chain seq x y z
N PRO A 1 63.51 -7.47 -51.84
CA PRO A 1 63.08 -8.32 -50.70
C PRO A 1 61.77 -7.80 -50.11
N THR A 2 60.69 -8.49 -50.45
CA THR A 2 59.28 -8.15 -50.17
C THR A 2 58.90 -8.54 -48.74
N PRO A 3 58.19 -7.71 -47.95
CA PRO A 3 57.53 -8.15 -46.74
C PRO A 3 56.13 -8.71 -47.05
N ALA A 4 55.78 -9.77 -46.32
CA ALA A 4 54.55 -10.56 -46.41
C ALA A 4 53.29 -9.82 -45.91
N PRO A 5 52.07 -10.25 -46.31
CA PRO A 5 50.82 -9.54 -46.01
C PRO A 5 50.28 -9.88 -44.61
N ALA A 6 49.73 -8.84 -43.95
CA ALA A 6 49.03 -8.96 -42.67
C ALA A 6 47.58 -9.46 -42.88
N ALA A 7 47.18 -10.42 -42.04
CA ALA A 7 45.86 -11.04 -42.02
C ALA A 7 44.78 -10.13 -41.42
N ALA A 8 43.56 -10.23 -41.97
CA ALA A 8 42.36 -9.51 -41.53
C ALA A 8 41.76 -10.09 -40.22
N PRO A 9 41.10 -9.28 -39.38
CA PRO A 9 40.35 -9.79 -38.23
C PRO A 9 38.91 -10.16 -38.62
N ALA A 10 38.44 -11.23 -37.97
CA ALA A 10 37.17 -11.91 -38.20
C ALA A 10 35.95 -11.14 -37.68
N ALA A 11 34.81 -11.40 -38.32
CA ALA A 11 33.48 -10.92 -37.97
C ALA A 11 33.04 -11.41 -36.58
N GLY A 12 32.73 -10.47 -35.69
CA GLY A 12 32.02 -10.76 -34.44
C GLY A 12 30.52 -10.69 -34.66
N LEU A 13 29.82 -11.81 -34.43
CA LEU A 13 28.37 -11.89 -34.44
C LEU A 13 27.75 -10.98 -33.37
N THR A 14 26.82 -10.14 -33.81
CA THR A 14 25.84 -9.42 -33.00
C THR A 14 24.92 -10.37 -32.23
N THR A 15 24.99 -10.37 -30.90
CA THR A 15 23.91 -10.84 -30.04
C THR A 15 23.02 -9.64 -29.67
N ALA A 16 21.82 -9.61 -30.26
CA ALA A 16 20.78 -8.67 -29.85
C ALA A 16 20.31 -9.01 -28.42
N PRO A 17 20.09 -8.02 -27.54
CA PRO A 17 19.48 -8.26 -26.24
C PRO A 17 18.02 -8.73 -26.41
N PRO A 18 17.51 -9.61 -25.53
CA PRO A 18 16.15 -10.09 -25.61
C PRO A 18 15.16 -8.94 -25.45
N ALA A 19 14.13 -8.95 -26.29
CA ALA A 19 13.06 -7.97 -26.32
C ALA A 19 12.39 -7.87 -24.95
N ARG A 20 12.45 -6.68 -24.33
CA ARG A 20 11.55 -6.31 -23.24
C ARG A 20 10.15 -6.19 -23.85
N THR A 21 9.28 -7.14 -23.54
CA THR A 21 7.84 -6.96 -23.68
C THR A 21 7.45 -5.76 -22.82
N SER A 22 7.07 -4.67 -23.50
CA SER A 22 6.44 -3.50 -22.90
C SER A 22 5.07 -3.92 -22.35
N GLY A 23 5.04 -4.44 -21.13
CA GLY A 23 3.80 -4.63 -20.37
C GLY A 23 3.12 -3.28 -20.17
N ARG A 24 1.78 -3.25 -20.27
CA ARG A 24 1.01 -2.05 -20.00
C ARG A 24 1.10 -1.75 -18.51
N SER A 25 1.20 -0.48 -18.13
CA SER A 25 1.07 -0.07 -16.72
C SER A 25 -0.24 -0.67 -16.17
N GLY A 26 -0.14 -1.50 -15.13
CA GLY A 26 -1.24 -2.24 -14.52
C GLY A 26 -1.26 -3.75 -14.75
N ASP A 27 -0.45 -4.30 -15.65
CA ASP A 27 -0.44 -5.76 -15.88
C ASP A 27 0.21 -6.50 -14.68
N PRO A 28 -0.41 -7.57 -14.15
CA PRO A 28 0.17 -8.34 -13.05
C PRO A 28 1.49 -8.99 -13.45
N VAL A 29 2.46 -8.95 -12.54
CA VAL A 29 3.65 -9.79 -12.65
C VAL A 29 3.26 -11.20 -12.24
N VAL A 30 3.36 -12.15 -13.17
CA VAL A 30 3.08 -13.57 -12.92
C VAL A 30 4.39 -14.28 -12.58
N ASN A 31 4.47 -14.86 -11.39
CA ASN A 31 5.64 -15.64 -10.98
C ASN A 31 5.56 -17.07 -11.55
N ALA A 32 6.68 -17.81 -11.51
CA ALA A 32 6.81 -19.17 -12.05
C ALA A 32 5.79 -20.19 -11.48
N THR A 33 5.18 -19.90 -10.33
CA THR A 33 4.11 -20.70 -9.70
C THR A 33 2.69 -20.30 -10.15
N GLY A 34 2.54 -19.37 -11.09
CA GLY A 34 1.25 -18.90 -11.60
C GLY A 34 0.55 -17.87 -10.70
N HIS A 35 1.20 -17.43 -9.61
CA HIS A 35 0.67 -16.37 -8.76
C HIS A 35 0.86 -15.00 -9.39
N LYS A 36 -0.17 -14.16 -9.29
CA LYS A 36 -0.16 -12.78 -9.78
C LYS A 36 0.19 -11.84 -8.65
N CYS A 37 1.09 -10.91 -8.90
CA CYS A 37 1.40 -9.81 -8.00
C CYS A 37 1.05 -8.50 -8.69
N TYR A 38 0.30 -7.65 -7.98
CA TYR A 38 -0.12 -6.33 -8.44
C TYR A 38 0.58 -5.27 -7.60
N LYS A 39 0.96 -4.17 -8.24
CA LYS A 39 1.55 -3.01 -7.56
C LYS A 39 0.52 -1.90 -7.49
N PHE A 40 0.40 -1.28 -6.33
CA PHE A 40 -0.52 -0.18 -6.08
C PHE A 40 0.25 1.01 -5.54
N PHE A 41 -0.22 2.20 -5.88
CA PHE A 41 0.22 3.46 -5.34
C PHE A 41 -0.97 4.19 -4.71
N ALA A 42 -0.75 4.86 -3.59
CA ALA A 42 -1.73 5.74 -2.96
C ALA A 42 -1.03 7.04 -2.58
N ARG A 43 -1.52 8.17 -3.12
CA ARG A 43 -1.13 9.49 -2.63
C ARG A 43 -1.97 9.81 -1.40
N LEU A 44 -1.31 9.99 -0.27
CA LEU A 44 -1.96 10.23 1.01
C LEU A 44 -2.08 11.73 1.25
N ASN A 45 -3.30 12.17 1.56
CA ASN A 45 -3.57 13.51 2.04
C ASN A 45 -4.41 13.42 3.31
N VAL A 46 -4.46 14.50 4.07
CA VAL A 46 -5.33 14.61 5.25
C VAL A 46 -6.75 14.20 4.86
N ASN A 47 -7.30 13.25 5.61
CA ASN A 47 -8.67 12.81 5.44
C ASN A 47 -9.59 14.03 5.67
N PRO A 48 -10.54 14.36 4.76
CA PRO A 48 -11.45 15.48 4.94
C PRO A 48 -12.21 15.47 6.28
N LEU A 49 -12.49 14.30 6.85
CA LEU A 49 -13.10 14.18 8.19
C LEU A 49 -12.20 14.71 9.31
N GLN A 50 -10.90 14.88 9.07
CA GLN A 50 -9.94 15.40 10.04
C GLN A 50 -9.83 16.93 10.03
N GLN A 51 -10.70 17.61 9.28
CA GLN A 51 -10.80 19.06 9.28
C GLN A 51 -11.55 19.54 10.54
N TYR A 52 -10.86 19.55 11.68
CA TYR A 52 -11.38 20.11 12.93
C TYR A 52 -10.33 20.96 13.64
N LYS A 53 -10.82 21.87 14.49
CA LYS A 53 -9.97 22.81 15.24
C LYS A 53 -8.97 22.06 16.12
N ASN A 54 -7.71 22.47 16.08
CA ASN A 54 -6.60 21.91 16.86
C ASN A 54 -6.29 20.44 16.54
N ASN A 55 -6.63 19.95 15.33
CA ASN A 55 -6.09 18.67 14.87
C ASN A 55 -4.55 18.78 14.78
N PRO A 56 -3.78 18.02 15.57
CA PRO A 56 -2.32 18.10 15.56
C PRO A 56 -1.71 17.57 14.26
N ASP A 57 -2.47 16.75 13.50
CA ASP A 57 -2.04 16.09 12.27
C ASP A 57 -2.69 16.72 11.02
N SER A 58 -3.12 17.99 11.11
CA SER A 58 -3.90 18.69 10.07
C SER A 58 -3.15 18.95 8.76
N GLU A 59 -1.86 18.64 8.71
CA GLU A 59 -0.99 18.83 7.55
C GLU A 59 -0.39 17.50 7.07
N ALA A 60 -0.82 16.38 7.65
CA ALA A 60 -0.27 15.07 7.35
C ALA A 60 -0.49 14.65 5.89
N LEU A 61 0.62 14.37 5.18
CA LEU A 61 0.60 14.01 3.77
C LEU A 61 1.70 12.99 3.46
N GLY A 62 1.60 12.31 2.32
CA GLY A 62 2.62 11.33 1.94
C GLY A 62 2.21 10.42 0.81
N PHE A 63 2.76 9.21 0.80
CA PHE A 63 2.37 8.16 -0.11
C PHE A 63 2.56 6.77 0.48
N ALA A 64 1.89 5.79 -0.13
CA ALA A 64 2.15 4.37 0.07
C ALA A 64 2.28 3.66 -1.29
N THR A 65 3.20 2.70 -1.36
CA THR A 65 3.34 1.75 -2.47
C THR A 65 3.19 0.35 -1.92
N CYS A 66 2.31 -0.43 -2.52
CA CYS A 66 1.97 -1.77 -2.06
C CYS A 66 2.17 -2.78 -3.16
N GLN A 67 2.68 -3.97 -2.81
CA GLN A 67 2.66 -5.14 -3.67
C GLN A 67 1.79 -6.21 -3.00
N LEU A 68 0.71 -6.60 -3.68
CA LEU A 68 -0.23 -7.61 -3.19
C LEU A 68 -0.24 -8.79 -4.16
N CYS A 69 -0.02 -10.00 -3.64
CA CYS A 69 0.08 -11.21 -4.42
C CYS A 69 -1.03 -12.19 -4.08
N THR A 70 -1.52 -12.93 -5.09
CA THR A 70 -2.61 -13.90 -4.94
C THR A 70 -2.26 -15.11 -4.06
N ASP A 71 -0.98 -15.29 -3.73
CA ASP A 71 -0.50 -16.31 -2.79
C ASP A 71 -0.54 -15.85 -1.32
N GLY A 72 -1.05 -14.64 -1.06
CA GLY A 72 -1.16 -14.07 0.28
C GLY A 72 0.02 -13.22 0.71
N ARG A 73 1.10 -13.12 -0.08
CA ARG A 73 2.18 -12.18 0.21
C ARG A 73 1.69 -10.75 -0.05
N MET A 74 1.72 -9.92 0.98
CA MET A 74 1.31 -8.53 0.93
C MET A 74 2.39 -7.69 1.61
N ASN A 75 2.82 -6.63 0.96
CA ASN A 75 3.86 -5.76 1.48
C ASN A 75 3.60 -4.31 1.07
N CYS A 76 3.76 -3.36 1.98
CA CYS A 76 3.67 -1.94 1.67
C CYS A 76 4.85 -1.16 2.24
N SER A 77 5.34 -0.22 1.45
CA SER A 77 6.23 0.84 1.91
C SER A 77 5.48 2.17 1.88
N SER A 78 5.74 3.05 2.84
CA SER A 78 5.10 4.36 2.92
C SER A 78 5.99 5.39 3.59
N LEU A 79 5.73 6.65 3.25
CA LEU A 79 6.37 7.82 3.84
C LEU A 79 5.29 8.85 4.12
N LEU A 80 5.11 9.21 5.40
CA LEU A 80 4.26 10.31 5.83
C LEU A 80 5.12 11.44 6.40
N HIS A 81 4.63 12.67 6.23
CA HIS A 81 5.22 13.87 6.77
C HIS A 81 4.21 14.66 7.60
N SER A 82 4.71 15.60 8.40
CA SER A 82 3.91 16.67 9.01
C SER A 82 2.79 16.20 9.94
N GLY A 83 2.97 15.01 10.51
CA GLY A 83 2.17 14.50 11.63
C GLY A 83 2.88 14.72 12.97
N LYS A 84 2.09 14.79 14.04
CA LYS A 84 2.58 15.08 15.41
C LYS A 84 2.10 14.05 16.43
N SER A 85 0.91 13.49 16.23
CA SER A 85 0.36 12.46 17.11
C SER A 85 0.89 11.08 16.75
N ARG A 86 1.15 10.25 17.77
CA ARG A 86 1.68 8.89 17.60
C ARG A 86 0.85 8.08 16.58
N LEU A 87 1.52 7.44 15.62
CA LEU A 87 0.89 6.52 14.68
C LEU A 87 0.53 5.22 15.39
N ILE A 88 -0.71 4.77 15.22
CA ILE A 88 -1.24 3.59 15.93
C ILE A 88 -1.73 2.49 15.00
N ALA A 89 -1.95 2.78 13.71
CA ALA A 89 -2.34 1.77 12.73
C ALA A 89 -2.18 2.28 11.30
N SER A 90 -2.03 1.34 10.37
CA SER A 90 -2.12 1.57 8.94
C SER A 90 -2.83 0.40 8.26
N HIS A 91 -3.74 0.71 7.36
CA HIS A 91 -4.68 -0.24 6.78
C HIS A 91 -4.89 0.01 5.28
N ILE A 92 -5.28 -1.04 4.57
CA ILE A 92 -6.12 -0.88 3.38
C ILE A 92 -7.56 -1.16 3.80
N HIS A 93 -8.44 -0.20 3.55
CA HIS A 93 -9.88 -0.33 3.75
C HIS A 93 -10.59 -0.56 2.42
N MET A 94 -11.79 -1.10 2.51
CA MET A 94 -12.73 -1.21 1.41
C MET A 94 -13.88 -0.23 1.65
N ALA A 95 -14.11 0.71 0.73
CA ALA A 95 -15.25 1.63 0.79
C ALA A 95 -16.57 0.86 0.73
N SER A 96 -17.52 1.28 1.57
CA SER A 96 -18.84 0.66 1.76
C SER A 96 -19.94 1.72 1.85
N GLY A 97 -21.21 1.30 1.81
CA GLY A 97 -22.36 2.22 1.86
C GLY A 97 -22.59 2.99 0.55
N ASP A 98 -23.20 4.17 0.67
CA ASP A 98 -23.63 4.99 -0.48
C ASP A 98 -22.45 5.47 -1.34
N ASP A 99 -21.28 5.63 -0.71
CA ASP A 99 -20.02 6.02 -1.36
C ASP A 99 -19.11 4.81 -1.67
N SER A 100 -19.65 3.59 -1.71
CA SER A 100 -18.88 2.35 -1.92
C SER A 100 -18.07 2.25 -3.21
N ASN A 101 -18.33 3.15 -4.16
CA ASN A 101 -17.59 3.27 -5.42
C ASN A 101 -16.43 4.29 -5.37
N SER A 102 -16.25 4.99 -4.23
CA SER A 102 -15.25 6.05 -4.06
C SER A 102 -14.43 5.80 -2.79
N GLY A 103 -13.17 5.38 -2.93
CA GLY A 103 -12.22 5.36 -1.82
C GLY A 103 -11.80 6.76 -1.35
N VAL A 104 -12.24 7.84 -2.01
CA VAL A 104 -11.91 9.22 -1.64
C VAL A 104 -12.72 9.64 -0.41
N SER A 105 -14.04 9.48 -0.48
CA SER A 105 -15.00 9.86 0.56
C SER A 105 -15.61 8.67 1.29
N GLY A 106 -15.63 7.50 0.64
CA GLY A 106 -16.21 6.28 1.19
C GLY A 106 -15.46 5.79 2.43
N GLU A 107 -16.25 5.45 3.44
CA GLU A 107 -15.77 4.79 4.64
C GLU A 107 -16.04 3.28 4.58
N GLY A 108 -15.26 2.51 5.32
CA GLY A 108 -15.53 1.10 5.47
C GLY A 108 -14.48 0.38 6.31
N PRO A 109 -14.64 -0.93 6.49
CA PRO A 109 -13.78 -1.70 7.38
C PRO A 109 -12.37 -1.87 6.81
N PRO A 110 -11.35 -2.05 7.68
CA PRO A 110 -10.03 -2.46 7.26
C PRO A 110 -10.09 -3.90 6.73
N VAL A 111 -9.57 -4.13 5.53
CA VAL A 111 -9.50 -5.47 4.94
C VAL A 111 -8.08 -6.05 4.98
N ILE A 112 -7.06 -5.20 5.09
CA ILE A 112 -5.65 -5.61 5.27
C ILE A 112 -4.99 -4.68 6.30
N ASN A 113 -4.33 -5.26 7.30
CA ASN A 113 -3.52 -4.57 8.30
C ASN A 113 -2.04 -4.62 7.95
N PHE A 114 -1.31 -3.54 8.24
CA PHE A 114 0.14 -3.48 8.04
C PHE A 114 0.86 -3.23 9.36
N CYS A 115 1.06 -1.98 9.76
CA CYS A 115 1.60 -1.67 11.08
C CYS A 115 0.50 -1.23 12.04
N GLY A 116 0.70 -1.41 13.35
CA GLY A 116 -0.20 -0.87 14.36
C GLY A 116 0.14 -1.25 15.79
N ASP A 117 -0.65 -0.73 16.71
CA ASP A 117 -0.50 -0.91 18.16
C ASP A 117 -1.46 -1.99 18.67
N ASN A 118 -0.88 -3.12 19.10
CA ASN A 118 -1.61 -4.27 19.63
C ASN A 118 -2.03 -4.10 21.12
N GLN A 119 -1.81 -2.94 21.74
CA GLN A 119 -2.23 -2.70 23.12
C GLN A 119 -3.76 -2.65 23.28
N LYS A 120 -4.23 -3.12 24.43
CA LYS A 120 -5.66 -3.09 24.79
C LYS A 120 -6.18 -1.66 24.76
N GLY A 121 -7.36 -1.47 24.16
CA GLY A 121 -7.99 -0.16 24.04
C GLY A 121 -7.59 0.61 22.78
N MET A 122 -6.74 0.06 21.92
CA MET A 122 -6.50 0.57 20.57
C MET A 122 -7.54 0.01 19.58
N ILE A 123 -7.30 0.17 18.27
CA ILE A 123 -8.18 -0.35 17.22
C ILE A 123 -8.18 -1.88 17.30
N ASP A 124 -9.31 -2.46 17.73
CA ASP A 124 -9.54 -3.90 17.77
C ASP A 124 -10.42 -4.33 16.60
N ASP A 125 -9.78 -4.82 15.56
CA ASP A 125 -10.41 -5.45 14.39
C ASP A 125 -10.32 -6.98 14.44
N GLN A 126 -10.03 -7.54 15.62
CA GLN A 126 -9.83 -8.96 15.89
C GLN A 126 -8.63 -9.57 15.13
N MET A 127 -7.66 -8.73 14.71
CA MET A 127 -6.43 -9.17 14.08
C MET A 127 -5.21 -8.43 14.65
N GLN A 128 -4.17 -9.17 15.04
CA GLN A 128 -2.93 -8.54 15.49
C GLN A 128 -2.16 -7.94 14.31
N TYR A 129 -1.63 -6.74 14.51
CA TYR A 129 -0.69 -6.13 13.58
C TYR A 129 0.64 -6.90 13.59
N PRO A 130 1.22 -7.22 12.43
CA PRO A 130 2.49 -7.93 12.35
C PRO A 130 3.68 -7.12 12.90
N GLN A 131 3.57 -5.79 12.95
CA GLN A 131 4.59 -4.92 13.55
C GLN A 131 4.02 -3.57 13.99
N VAL A 132 4.78 -2.82 14.78
CA VAL A 132 4.45 -1.44 15.17
C VAL A 132 4.72 -0.46 14.02
N CYS A 133 3.95 0.62 13.97
CA CYS A 133 4.22 1.69 13.00
C CYS A 133 5.49 2.45 13.38
N GLN A 134 6.30 2.76 12.37
CA GLN A 134 7.40 3.70 12.53
C GLN A 134 6.84 5.06 12.88
N GLN A 135 7.44 5.69 13.88
CA GLN A 135 6.99 6.96 14.43
C GLN A 135 7.72 8.13 13.78
N TRP A 136 7.24 9.34 14.04
CA TRP A 136 7.81 10.58 13.51
C TRP A 136 9.24 10.78 14.00
N VAL A 137 10.18 10.84 13.06
CA VAL A 137 11.58 11.23 13.27
C VAL A 137 11.90 12.31 12.25
N ASN A 138 12.31 13.50 12.71
CA ASN A 138 12.55 14.66 11.84
C ASN A 138 11.38 14.97 10.90
N ASP A 139 10.16 15.00 11.45
CA ASP A 139 8.90 15.24 10.72
C ASP A 139 8.52 14.18 9.67
N ALA A 140 9.15 13.01 9.70
CA ALA A 140 8.85 11.92 8.78
C ALA A 140 8.59 10.59 9.52
N ALA A 141 7.58 9.85 9.09
CA ALA A 141 7.35 8.47 9.48
C ALA A 141 7.51 7.58 8.26
N GLU A 142 8.64 6.89 8.19
CA GLU A 142 8.99 6.01 7.08
C GLU A 142 8.78 4.54 7.48
N ASN A 143 7.86 3.87 6.82
CA ASN A 143 7.59 2.45 7.03
C ASN A 143 8.04 1.69 5.78
N ARG A 144 9.15 0.95 5.87
CA ARG A 144 9.70 0.16 4.76
C ARG A 144 9.27 -1.28 4.86
N ASP A 145 8.83 -1.83 3.73
CA ASP A 145 8.55 -3.24 3.54
C ASP A 145 7.73 -3.87 4.70
N VAL A 146 6.64 -3.19 5.06
CA VAL A 146 5.73 -3.66 6.10
C VAL A 146 4.88 -4.82 5.58
N PRO A 147 4.96 -6.00 6.19
CA PRO A 147 4.09 -7.12 5.82
C PRO A 147 2.63 -6.78 6.09
N GLY A 148 1.76 -7.16 5.15
CA GLY A 148 0.31 -7.06 5.28
C GLY A 148 -0.31 -8.37 5.75
N VAL A 149 -1.42 -8.27 6.50
CA VAL A 149 -2.23 -9.42 6.91
C VAL A 149 -3.71 -9.13 6.69
N LEU A 150 -4.45 -10.09 6.14
CA LEU A 150 -5.90 -9.95 6.02
C LEU A 150 -6.55 -9.88 7.39
N VAL A 151 -7.58 -9.06 7.51
CA VAL A 151 -8.43 -9.03 8.70
C VAL A 151 -9.54 -10.07 8.52
N PRO A 152 -9.51 -11.23 9.21
CA PRO A 152 -10.44 -12.32 8.93
C PRO A 152 -11.90 -11.93 9.16
N HIS A 153 -12.15 -11.11 10.18
CA HIS A 153 -13.49 -10.65 10.53
C HIS A 153 -14.18 -9.91 9.38
N PHE A 154 -13.45 -9.09 8.62
CA PHE A 154 -13.96 -8.29 7.50
C PHE A 154 -13.76 -8.96 6.13
N ASN A 155 -13.15 -10.15 6.09
CA ASN A 155 -12.92 -10.97 4.91
C ASN A 155 -13.57 -12.36 5.04
N ARG A 156 -14.70 -12.48 5.75
CA ARG A 156 -15.37 -13.78 5.94
C ARG A 156 -15.69 -14.43 4.59
N GLY A 157 -15.19 -15.65 4.39
CA GLY A 157 -15.40 -16.41 3.16
C GLY A 157 -14.60 -15.90 1.96
N VAL A 158 -13.69 -14.94 2.15
CA VAL A 158 -12.83 -14.37 1.09
C VAL A 158 -11.39 -14.78 1.34
N THR A 159 -10.81 -15.49 0.37
CA THR A 159 -9.38 -15.85 0.37
C THR A 159 -8.50 -14.65 0.04
N ALA A 160 -7.19 -14.77 0.31
CA ALA A 160 -6.22 -13.76 -0.11
C ALA A 160 -6.19 -13.56 -1.62
N LYS A 161 -6.30 -14.65 -2.39
CA LYS A 161 -6.42 -14.56 -3.84
C LYS A 161 -7.61 -13.70 -4.25
N GLU A 162 -8.81 -14.02 -3.76
CA GLU A 162 -10.03 -13.30 -4.11
C GLU A 162 -9.98 -11.83 -3.69
N ARG A 163 -9.44 -11.53 -2.49
CA ARG A 163 -9.27 -10.14 -2.05
C ARG A 163 -8.31 -9.38 -2.96
N VAL A 164 -7.16 -9.95 -3.28
CA VAL A 164 -6.16 -9.30 -4.14
C VAL A 164 -6.70 -9.08 -5.55
N GLU A 165 -7.40 -10.06 -6.12
CA GLU A 165 -8.06 -9.93 -7.42
C GLU A 165 -9.17 -8.86 -7.39
N ALA A 166 -9.95 -8.76 -6.32
CA ALA A 166 -10.98 -7.72 -6.16
C ALA A 166 -10.38 -6.31 -6.05
N ILE A 167 -9.26 -6.15 -5.33
CA ILE A 167 -8.51 -4.88 -5.26
C ILE A 167 -7.98 -4.50 -6.65
N ALA A 168 -7.38 -5.45 -7.37
CA ALA A 168 -6.86 -5.20 -8.71
C ALA A 168 -7.96 -4.84 -9.73
N ALA A 169 -9.13 -5.46 -9.63
CA ALA A 169 -10.25 -5.19 -10.52
C ALA A 169 -10.91 -3.82 -10.28
N THR A 170 -10.91 -3.35 -9.02
CA THR A 170 -11.60 -2.10 -8.63
C THR A 170 -10.78 -1.30 -7.62
N PRO A 171 -9.54 -0.88 -7.93
CA PRO A 171 -8.63 -0.27 -6.96
C PRO A 171 -9.20 1.02 -6.37
N GLY A 172 -10.01 1.75 -7.16
CA GLY A 172 -10.72 2.95 -6.72
C GLY A 172 -11.71 2.76 -5.57
N ARG A 173 -12.13 1.53 -5.27
CA ARG A 173 -12.98 1.19 -4.10
C ARG A 173 -12.19 0.98 -2.82
N TYR A 174 -10.87 0.98 -2.90
CA TYR A 174 -9.99 0.74 -1.78
C TYR A 174 -9.13 1.97 -1.52
N TYR A 175 -8.78 2.17 -0.26
CA TYR A 175 -7.92 3.27 0.14
C TYR A 175 -6.94 2.81 1.22
N PHE A 176 -5.71 3.30 1.11
CA PHE A 176 -4.73 3.20 2.17
C PHE A 176 -5.02 4.28 3.20
N ASN A 177 -4.88 3.96 4.49
CA ASN A 177 -5.25 4.86 5.58
C ASN A 177 -4.28 4.71 6.75
N PHE A 178 -3.89 5.83 7.35
CA PHE A 178 -3.15 5.84 8.63
C PHE A 178 -4.04 6.37 9.75
N HIS A 179 -3.87 5.83 10.96
CA HIS A 179 -4.51 6.32 12.17
C HIS A 179 -3.46 6.81 13.15
N THR A 180 -3.76 7.90 13.84
CA THR A 180 -2.99 8.37 15.01
C THR A 180 -3.82 8.26 16.27
N LEU A 181 -3.16 8.40 17.42
CA LEU A 181 -3.84 8.50 18.70
C LEU A 181 -4.83 9.67 18.72
N ALA A 182 -4.50 10.80 18.09
CA ALA A 182 -5.39 11.95 18.01
C ALA A 182 -6.65 11.65 17.18
N SER A 183 -6.50 11.07 15.99
CA SER A 183 -7.65 10.75 15.14
C SER A 183 -8.52 9.66 15.77
N TRP A 184 -7.91 8.66 16.40
CA TRP A 184 -8.62 7.64 17.15
C TRP A 184 -9.42 8.25 18.32
N THR A 185 -8.79 9.11 19.13
CA THR A 185 -9.44 9.73 20.29
C THR A 185 -10.62 10.60 19.87
N LYS A 186 -10.50 11.34 18.77
CA LYS A 186 -11.54 12.22 18.26
C LYS A 186 -12.78 11.46 17.80
N TRP A 187 -12.58 10.29 17.18
CA TRP A 187 -13.62 9.55 16.46
C TRP A 187 -14.05 8.27 17.18
N TYR A 188 -13.53 8.00 18.37
CA TYR A 188 -13.92 6.84 19.16
C TYR A 188 -15.46 6.77 19.37
N PRO A 189 -16.10 5.59 19.21
CA PRO A 189 -15.52 4.27 18.98
C PRO A 189 -15.31 3.88 17.51
N HIS A 190 -15.60 4.77 16.55
CA HIS A 190 -15.51 4.51 15.11
C HIS A 190 -14.36 5.32 14.50
N PRO A 191 -13.10 4.90 14.71
CA PRO A 191 -11.93 5.70 14.40
C PRO A 191 -11.84 6.03 12.92
N GLN A 192 -11.58 7.31 12.64
CA GLN A 192 -11.27 7.79 11.29
C GLN A 192 -9.77 7.99 11.17
N GLY A 193 -9.20 7.66 10.01
CA GLY A 193 -7.77 7.83 9.78
C GLY A 193 -7.37 9.30 9.60
N ILE A 194 -6.13 9.63 9.93
CA ILE A 194 -5.54 10.96 9.74
C ILE A 194 -5.35 11.31 8.26
N ALA A 195 -4.80 10.38 7.49
CA ALA A 195 -4.34 10.59 6.13
C ALA A 195 -4.69 9.35 5.33
N ARG A 196 -5.33 9.58 4.18
CA ARG A 196 -5.84 8.52 3.32
C ARG A 196 -5.53 8.79 1.86
N GLY A 197 -5.51 7.73 1.06
CA GLY A 197 -5.32 7.82 -0.38
C GLY A 197 -5.92 6.62 -1.09
N VAL A 198 -6.65 6.89 -2.17
CA VAL A 198 -7.22 5.86 -3.03
C VAL A 198 -6.11 5.03 -3.66
N LEU A 199 -6.31 3.72 -3.74
CA LEU A 199 -5.38 2.85 -4.43
C LEU A 199 -5.48 3.06 -5.94
N VAL A 200 -4.33 3.16 -6.59
CA VAL A 200 -4.17 3.21 -8.04
C VAL A 200 -3.28 2.04 -8.44
N LEU A 201 -3.78 1.18 -9.32
CA LEU A 201 -2.99 0.09 -9.90
C LEU A 201 -1.89 0.67 -10.81
N GLN A 202 -0.65 0.18 -10.67
CA GLN A 202 0.55 0.66 -11.36
C GLN A 202 0.99 -0.30 -12.48
#